data_AF-A0A4W3HI47-F1
#
_entry.id   AF-A0A4W3HI47-F1
#
_cell.length_a   1.000
_cell.length_b   1.000
_cell.length_c   1.000
_cell.angle_alpha   90.00
_cell.angle_beta   90.00
_cell.angle_gamma   90.00
#
_symmetry.space_group_name_H-M   'P 1'
#
loop_
_entity.id
_entity.type
_entity.pdbx_description
1 polymer ?
#
loop_
_entity_poly.entity_id
_entity_poly.type
_entity_poly.pdbx_seq_one_letter_code
_entity_poly.pdbx_strand_id
1 'polypeptide(L)'
;MLPEHGHIEGVFARCGVKPTEICVKAIVYTNNKVKITFLKGGLVYVDNKFRGLPYVTGDIRIHRKSAKYVQMSTQFGLKMEILVHPILQLYITVQITFFGTADGLCGNFNGDAEDDFRSCMEISEGTSAIFVNSWQVGGHCASATEQTIDPCSLSHFKSL
;
A
#
# COMPACT_ATOMS: atom_id res chain seq x y z
N MET A 1 -10.81 -5.04 11.22
CA MET A 1 -11.26 -4.92 9.81
C MET A 1 -11.80 -3.52 9.58
N LEU A 2 -11.56 -2.94 8.40
CA LEU A 2 -12.15 -1.63 8.07
C LEU A 2 -13.66 -1.76 7.82
N PRO A 3 -14.45 -0.70 8.09
CA PRO A 3 -15.89 -0.71 7.84
C PRO A 3 -16.23 -1.02 6.37
N GLU A 4 -17.42 -1.60 6.15
CA GLU A 4 -17.98 -1.87 4.81
C GLU A 4 -17.10 -2.77 3.93
N HIS A 5 -16.42 -3.75 4.53
CA HIS A 5 -15.43 -4.62 3.87
C HIS A 5 -14.31 -3.81 3.20
N GLY A 6 -13.97 -2.68 3.81
CA GLY A 6 -12.90 -1.81 3.36
C GLY A 6 -11.55 -2.51 3.35
N HIS A 7 -10.77 -2.28 2.31
CA HIS A 7 -9.39 -2.76 2.22
C HIS A 7 -8.53 -1.78 1.40
N ILE A 8 -7.22 -1.89 1.59
CA ILE A 8 -6.22 -1.06 0.91
C ILE A 8 -5.29 -2.00 0.16
N GLU A 9 -5.08 -1.73 -1.12
CA GLU A 9 -4.20 -2.50 -2.00
C GLU A 9 -3.08 -1.63 -2.53
N GLY A 10 -1.87 -2.17 -2.56
CA GLY A 10 -0.74 -1.61 -3.29
C GLY A 10 -0.52 -2.39 -4.59
N VAL A 11 -0.47 -1.68 -5.72
CA VAL A 11 -0.09 -2.31 -7.00
C VAL A 11 1.41 -2.15 -7.19
N PHE A 12 2.15 -3.26 -7.09
CA PHE A 12 3.60 -3.29 -7.25
C PHE A 12 3.96 -3.75 -8.66
N ALA A 13 4.80 -2.99 -9.35
CA ALA A 13 5.32 -3.41 -10.65
C ALA A 13 6.71 -2.84 -10.91
N ARG A 14 7.43 -3.47 -11.83
CA ARG A 14 8.76 -3.06 -12.24
C ARG A 14 8.79 -1.59 -12.67
N CYS A 15 9.82 -0.90 -12.24
CA CYS A 15 10.06 0.51 -12.58
C CYS A 15 11.48 0.79 -13.04
N GLY A 16 12.38 -0.19 -12.94
CA GLY A 16 13.76 -0.07 -13.40
C GLY A 16 14.18 -1.14 -14.43
N VAL A 17 15.47 -1.15 -14.72
CA VAL A 17 16.14 -2.01 -15.69
C VAL A 17 16.38 -3.41 -15.14
N LYS A 18 16.51 -3.61 -13.84
CA LYS A 18 16.63 -4.94 -13.23
C LYS A 18 15.24 -5.48 -12.84
N PRO A 19 15.01 -6.81 -12.89
CA PRO A 19 13.76 -7.41 -12.41
C PRO A 19 13.47 -7.10 -10.93
N THR A 20 14.52 -6.83 -10.15
CA THR A 20 14.48 -6.53 -8.73
C THR A 20 14.03 -5.10 -8.41
N GLU A 21 13.95 -4.22 -9.42
CA GLU A 21 13.57 -2.81 -9.25
C GLU A 21 12.05 -2.65 -9.38
N ILE A 22 11.36 -2.82 -8.25
CA ILE A 22 9.90 -2.73 -8.11
C ILE A 22 9.50 -1.40 -7.45
N CYS A 23 8.41 -0.81 -7.93
CA CYS A 23 7.81 0.39 -7.33
C CYS A 23 6.31 0.21 -7.14
N VAL A 24 5.72 0.98 -6.23
CA VAL A 24 4.27 1.17 -6.15
C VAL A 24 3.81 1.99 -7.36
N LYS A 25 2.84 1.48 -8.11
CA LYS A 25 2.24 2.13 -9.29
C LYS A 25 0.88 2.74 -8.99
N ALA A 26 0.13 2.10 -8.12
CA ALA A 26 -1.17 2.56 -7.67
C ALA A 26 -1.37 2.20 -6.20
N ILE A 27 -2.11 3.06 -5.51
CA ILE A 27 -2.67 2.77 -4.20
C ILE A 27 -4.18 2.78 -4.37
N VAL A 28 -4.85 1.73 -3.91
CA VAL A 28 -6.29 1.56 -4.08
C VAL A 28 -6.93 1.42 -2.70
N TYR A 29 -7.95 2.21 -2.43
CA TYR A 29 -8.88 1.96 -1.34
C TYR A 29 -10.22 1.53 -1.94
N THR A 30 -10.74 0.41 -1.46
CA THR A 30 -12.03 -0.12 -1.92
C THR A 30 -12.88 -0.46 -0.72
N ASN A 31 -14.17 -0.15 -0.78
CA ASN A 31 -15.19 -0.70 0.10
C ASN A 31 -16.43 -1.08 -0.74
N ASN A 32 -17.51 -1.53 -0.10
CA ASN A 32 -18.74 -1.92 -0.79
C ASN A 32 -19.44 -0.82 -1.61
N LYS A 33 -19.05 0.46 -1.42
CA LYS A 33 -19.70 1.63 -2.05
C LYS A 33 -18.83 2.33 -3.08
N VAL A 34 -17.51 2.32 -2.92
CA VAL A 34 -16.60 3.13 -3.73
C VAL A 34 -15.24 2.46 -3.92
N LYS A 35 -14.66 2.64 -5.11
CA LYS A 35 -13.26 2.34 -5.40
C LYS A 35 -12.50 3.62 -5.70
N ILE A 36 -11.45 3.89 -4.93
CA ILE A 36 -10.60 5.09 -5.04
C ILE A 36 -9.20 4.65 -5.41
N THR A 37 -8.66 5.17 -6.51
CA THR A 37 -7.31 4.86 -6.99
C THR A 37 -6.45 6.11 -7.04
N PHE A 38 -5.30 6.06 -6.37
CA PHE A 38 -4.27 7.11 -6.36
C PHE A 38 -3.10 6.68 -7.23
N LEU A 39 -2.70 7.55 -8.16
CA LEU A 39 -1.56 7.32 -9.05
C LEU A 39 -0.49 8.41 -8.88
N LYS A 40 0.70 8.14 -9.42
CA LYS A 40 1.80 9.12 -9.50
C LYS A 40 1.33 10.45 -10.12
N GLY A 41 1.89 11.57 -9.67
CA GLY A 41 1.47 12.92 -10.08
C GLY A 41 0.19 13.42 -9.37
N GLY A 42 -0.39 12.60 -8.48
CA GLY A 42 -1.57 12.98 -7.71
C GLY A 42 -2.85 12.94 -8.52
N LEU A 43 -2.91 12.04 -9.49
CA LEU A 43 -4.15 11.70 -10.17
C LEU A 43 -4.99 10.83 -9.24
N VAL A 44 -6.27 11.18 -9.10
CA VAL A 44 -7.22 10.45 -8.27
C VAL A 44 -8.42 10.05 -9.13
N TYR A 45 -8.73 8.76 -9.12
CA TYR A 45 -9.90 8.19 -9.78
C TYR A 45 -10.86 7.65 -8.73
N VAL A 46 -12.14 7.96 -8.89
CA VAL A 46 -13.23 7.43 -8.08
C VAL A 46 -14.18 6.72 -9.03
N ASP A 47 -14.34 5.40 -8.84
CA ASP A 47 -15.10 4.52 -9.73
C ASP A 47 -14.70 4.68 -11.20
N ASN A 48 -13.38 4.62 -11.45
CA ASN A 48 -12.74 4.78 -12.76
C ASN A 48 -12.93 6.14 -13.43
N LYS A 49 -13.47 7.14 -12.73
CA LYS A 49 -13.61 8.50 -13.26
C LYS A 49 -12.64 9.43 -12.56
N PHE A 50 -11.92 10.23 -13.33
CA PHE A 50 -11.01 11.24 -12.78
C PHE A 50 -11.79 12.23 -11.89
N ARG A 51 -11.17 12.61 -10.77
CA ARG A 51 -11.70 13.60 -9.83
C ARG A 51 -10.65 14.65 -9.51
N GLY A 52 -11.04 15.92 -9.67
CA GLY A 52 -10.30 17.03 -9.11
C GLY A 52 -10.35 17.02 -7.58
N LEU A 53 -9.33 17.59 -6.95
CA LEU A 53 -9.27 17.74 -5.49
C LEU A 53 -9.51 19.20 -5.09
N PRO A 54 -10.20 19.47 -3.97
CA PRO A 54 -10.71 18.50 -3.00
C PRO A 54 -11.92 17.70 -3.49
N TYR A 55 -12.10 16.49 -2.94
CA TYR A 55 -13.24 15.62 -3.21
C TYR A 55 -13.77 15.02 -1.91
N VAL A 56 -15.10 14.90 -1.79
CA VAL A 56 -15.78 14.35 -0.61
C VAL A 56 -16.85 13.37 -1.09
N THR A 57 -16.93 12.20 -0.46
CA THR A 57 -17.99 11.21 -0.72
C THR A 57 -18.27 10.41 0.54
N GLY A 58 -19.51 10.45 1.04
CA GLY A 58 -19.87 9.87 2.33
C GLY A 58 -18.92 10.32 3.44
N ASP A 59 -18.29 9.36 4.11
CA ASP A 59 -17.36 9.60 5.22
C ASP A 59 -15.92 9.88 4.76
N ILE A 60 -15.66 9.90 3.46
CA ILE A 60 -14.31 10.02 2.88
C ILE A 60 -14.09 11.45 2.39
N ARG A 61 -12.95 12.03 2.79
CA ARG A 61 -12.46 13.32 2.33
C ARG A 61 -11.07 13.16 1.73
N ILE A 62 -10.88 13.72 0.53
CA ILE A 62 -9.61 13.69 -0.20
C ILE A 62 -9.20 15.12 -0.53
N HIS A 63 -7.96 15.49 -0.24
CA HIS A 63 -7.44 16.82 -0.57
C HIS A 63 -5.93 16.81 -0.82
N ARG A 64 -5.43 17.82 -1.54
CA ARG A 64 -3.99 18.07 -1.65
C ARG A 64 -3.53 18.80 -0.39
N LYS A 65 -2.55 18.25 0.31
CA LYS A 65 -1.86 18.95 1.40
C LYS A 65 -0.72 19.83 0.90
N SER A 66 -0.09 19.43 -0.21
CA SER A 66 0.96 20.20 -0.87
C SER A 66 1.12 19.73 -2.32
N ALA A 67 2.08 20.30 -3.04
CA ALA A 67 2.40 19.89 -4.41
C ALA A 67 2.75 18.39 -4.53
N LYS A 68 3.30 17.78 -3.46
CA LYS A 68 3.75 16.37 -3.47
C LYS A 68 2.90 15.43 -2.63
N TYR A 69 1.94 15.94 -1.85
CA TYR A 69 1.14 15.13 -0.94
C TYR A 69 -0.36 15.24 -1.21
N VAL A 70 -0.99 14.09 -1.38
CA VAL A 70 -2.45 13.92 -1.34
C VAL A 70 -2.80 13.19 -0.05
N GLN A 71 -3.86 13.61 0.63
CA GLN A 71 -4.37 12.95 1.82
C GLN A 71 -5.80 12.47 1.57
N MET A 72 -6.09 11.24 2.00
CA MET A 72 -7.43 10.72 2.22
C MET A 72 -7.63 10.51 3.71
N SER A 73 -8.77 10.94 4.24
CA SER A 73 -9.16 10.72 5.63
C SER A 73 -10.61 10.27 5.69
N THR A 74 -10.93 9.41 6.65
CA THR A 74 -12.29 8.97 6.92
C THR A 74 -12.75 9.37 8.33
N GLN A 75 -14.06 9.47 8.54
CA GLN A 75 -14.62 9.77 9.87
C GLN A 75 -14.33 8.65 10.88
N PHE A 76 -14.24 7.40 10.42
CA PHE A 76 -13.91 6.25 11.27
C PHE A 76 -12.42 6.15 11.65
N GLY A 77 -11.60 7.13 11.29
CA GLY A 77 -10.24 7.24 11.81
C GLY A 77 -9.14 6.60 10.96
N LEU A 78 -9.42 6.23 9.71
CA LEU A 78 -8.38 5.90 8.74
C LEU A 78 -7.86 7.16 8.07
N LYS A 79 -6.54 7.30 8.01
CA LYS A 79 -5.85 8.38 7.30
C LYS A 79 -4.77 7.78 6.42
N MET A 80 -4.76 8.16 5.15
CA MET A 80 -3.75 7.81 4.17
C MET A 80 -3.08 9.10 3.68
N GLU A 81 -1.75 9.17 3.79
CA GLU A 81 -0.94 10.23 3.19
C GLU A 81 -0.13 9.62 2.04
N ILE A 82 -0.34 10.15 0.85
CA ILE A 82 0.24 9.65 -0.39
C ILE A 82 1.25 10.67 -0.90
N LEU A 83 2.53 10.29 -0.90
CA LEU A 83 3.56 11.04 -1.62
C LEU A 83 3.46 10.68 -3.10
N VAL A 84 3.21 11.66 -3.96
CA VAL A 84 2.94 11.42 -5.39
C VAL A 84 4.13 11.70 -6.32
N HIS A 85 5.22 12.23 -5.76
CA HIS A 85 6.47 12.54 -6.48
C HIS A 85 7.66 12.61 -5.49
N PRO A 86 8.85 12.08 -5.83
CA PRO A 86 9.24 11.49 -7.12
C PRO A 86 8.77 10.05 -7.34
N ILE A 87 8.53 9.32 -6.25
CA ILE A 87 8.00 7.96 -6.24
C ILE A 87 6.71 7.92 -5.44
N LEU A 88 5.82 7.00 -5.80
CA LEU A 88 4.55 6.82 -5.10
C LEU A 88 4.83 6.09 -3.78
N GLN A 89 4.47 6.71 -2.65
CA GLN A 89 4.58 6.11 -1.32
C GLN A 89 3.29 6.32 -0.56
N LEU A 90 2.98 5.36 0.32
CA LEU A 90 1.80 5.38 1.17
C LEU A 90 2.21 5.36 2.64
N TYR A 91 1.61 6.24 3.42
CA TYR A 91 1.66 6.23 4.88
C TYR A 91 0.23 6.02 5.39
N ILE A 92 0.03 4.97 6.17
CA ILE A 92 -1.27 4.64 6.78
C ILE A 92 -1.21 5.01 8.26
N THR A 93 -2.25 5.67 8.74
CA THR A 93 -2.48 5.93 10.16
C THR A 93 -3.91 5.51 10.47
N VAL A 94 -4.06 4.73 11.54
CA VAL A 94 -5.36 4.30 12.07
C VAL A 94 -5.45 4.71 13.54
N GLN A 95 -6.68 4.87 14.03
CA GLN A 95 -6.92 5.11 15.45
C GLN A 95 -6.71 3.83 16.28
N ILE A 96 -6.51 3.99 17.59
CA ILE A 96 -6.30 2.88 18.54
C ILE A 96 -7.49 1.90 18.57
N THR A 97 -8.67 2.32 18.13
CA THR A 97 -9.85 1.45 17.97
C THR A 97 -9.65 0.30 16.99
N PHE A 98 -8.60 0.35 16.15
CA PHE A 98 -8.24 -0.74 15.23
C PHE A 98 -7.22 -1.73 15.82
N PHE A 99 -6.78 -1.55 17.07
CA PHE A 99 -5.78 -2.41 17.70
C PHE A 99 -6.17 -3.89 17.67
N GLY A 100 -5.28 -4.73 17.14
CA GLY A 100 -5.48 -6.17 16.97
C GLY A 100 -6.57 -6.57 15.95
N THR A 101 -7.03 -5.64 15.11
CA THR A 101 -8.07 -5.91 14.10
C THR A 101 -7.58 -5.70 12.67
N ALA A 102 -6.37 -5.19 12.49
CA ALA A 102 -5.75 -5.10 11.18
C ALA A 102 -5.28 -6.49 10.76
N ASP A 103 -5.16 -6.70 9.46
CA ASP A 103 -4.50 -7.87 8.88
C ASP A 103 -3.98 -7.47 7.50
N GLY A 104 -2.90 -8.11 7.06
CA GLY A 104 -2.28 -7.85 5.76
C GLY A 104 -0.78 -7.59 5.87
N LEU A 105 -0.22 -7.00 4.80
CA LEU A 105 1.21 -6.70 4.72
C LEU A 105 1.72 -5.70 5.78
N CYS A 106 0.82 -5.01 6.48
CA CYS A 106 1.16 -4.07 7.55
C CYS A 106 1.02 -4.68 8.96
N GLY A 107 0.87 -6.01 9.06
CA GLY A 107 0.72 -6.70 10.33
C GLY A 107 -0.68 -6.58 10.93
N ASN A 108 -0.81 -7.01 12.19
CA ASN A 108 -2.12 -7.11 12.87
C ASN A 108 -2.42 -5.94 13.84
N PHE A 109 -1.41 -5.07 14.08
CA PHE A 109 -1.48 -3.92 14.95
C PHE A 109 -1.85 -4.26 16.42
N ASN A 110 -1.29 -5.34 16.98
CA ASN A 110 -1.49 -5.76 18.38
C ASN A 110 -0.32 -5.36 19.33
N GLY A 111 0.69 -4.65 18.83
CA GLY A 111 1.85 -4.22 19.61
C GLY A 111 2.96 -5.26 19.78
N ASP A 112 2.80 -6.45 19.21
CA ASP A 112 3.82 -7.48 19.10
C ASP A 112 4.31 -7.56 17.65
N ALA A 113 5.61 -7.37 17.43
CA ALA A 113 6.18 -7.44 16.08
C ALA A 113 6.61 -8.86 15.70
N GLU A 114 6.66 -9.79 16.66
CA GLU A 114 7.10 -11.18 16.42
C GLU A 114 6.06 -11.99 15.62
N ASP A 115 4.79 -11.57 15.63
CA ASP A 115 3.70 -12.24 14.94
C ASP A 115 3.21 -11.53 13.66
N ASP A 116 3.87 -10.44 13.24
CA ASP A 116 3.43 -9.62 12.11
C ASP A 116 3.58 -10.34 10.75
N PHE A 117 4.44 -11.36 10.66
CA PHE A 117 4.54 -12.23 9.47
C PHE A 117 3.44 -13.31 9.46
N ARG A 118 2.20 -12.89 9.71
CA ARG A 118 1.02 -13.76 9.67
C ARG A 118 0.41 -13.77 8.27
N SER A 119 0.25 -14.95 7.69
CA SER A 119 -0.32 -15.14 6.36
C SER A 119 -1.82 -14.83 6.30
N CYS A 120 -2.37 -14.77 5.09
CA CYS A 120 -3.81 -14.61 4.87
C CYS A 120 -4.67 -15.74 5.45
N MET A 121 -4.06 -16.88 5.81
CA MET A 121 -4.69 -18.02 6.49
C MET A 121 -4.39 -18.02 7.99
N GLU A 122 -3.95 -16.89 8.54
CA GLU A 122 -3.68 -16.71 9.97
C GLU A 122 -2.49 -17.51 10.53
N ILE A 123 -1.58 -17.99 9.67
CA ILE A 123 -0.41 -18.80 10.05
C ILE A 123 0.84 -17.93 10.06
N SER A 124 1.68 -18.03 11.11
CA SER A 124 2.97 -17.34 11.14
C SER A 124 3.96 -17.97 10.16
N GLU A 125 4.59 -17.14 9.33
CA GLU A 125 5.51 -17.55 8.27
C GLU A 125 6.96 -17.21 8.60
N GLY A 126 7.87 -18.13 8.31
CA GLY A 126 9.30 -17.96 8.63
C GLY A 126 10.10 -17.11 7.65
N THR A 127 9.51 -16.69 6.53
CA THR A 127 10.21 -15.88 5.49
C THR A 127 9.30 -14.80 4.94
N SER A 128 9.91 -13.69 4.50
CA SER A 128 9.18 -12.56 3.93
C SER A 128 8.50 -12.92 2.61
N ALA A 129 9.13 -13.76 1.79
CA ALA A 129 8.58 -14.19 0.52
C ALA A 129 7.30 -15.02 0.68
N ILE A 130 7.27 -15.98 1.59
CA ILE A 130 6.07 -16.81 1.82
C ILE A 130 4.94 -15.94 2.41
N PHE A 131 5.25 -15.09 3.40
CA PHE A 131 4.33 -14.12 3.97
C PHE A 131 3.68 -13.24 2.88
N VAL A 132 4.49 -12.53 2.07
CA VAL A 132 3.98 -11.62 1.02
C VAL A 132 3.19 -12.38 -0.05
N ASN A 133 3.62 -13.59 -0.41
CA ASN A 133 2.91 -14.42 -1.40
C ASN A 133 1.51 -14.83 -0.94
N SER A 134 1.30 -15.05 0.35
CA SER A 134 -0.03 -15.37 0.89
C SER A 134 -1.04 -14.22 0.73
N TRP A 135 -0.57 -12.97 0.69
CA TRP A 135 -1.39 -11.76 0.59
C TRP A 135 -1.62 -11.29 -0.85
N GLN A 136 -1.26 -12.07 -1.85
CA GLN A 136 -1.47 -11.70 -3.25
C GLN A 136 -2.96 -11.63 -3.58
N VAL A 137 -3.36 -10.54 -4.22
CA VAL A 137 -4.72 -10.34 -4.74
C VAL A 137 -4.72 -10.55 -6.25
N GLY A 138 -5.48 -11.53 -6.71
CA GLY A 138 -5.57 -11.93 -8.13
C GLY A 138 -4.51 -12.97 -8.53
N GLY A 139 -4.91 -13.96 -9.33
CA GLY A 139 -4.12 -15.16 -9.63
C GLY A 139 -3.06 -15.02 -10.74
N HIS A 140 -2.59 -13.82 -11.07
CA HIS A 140 -1.69 -13.57 -12.22
C HIS A 140 -0.37 -12.87 -11.85
N CYS A 141 0.04 -12.93 -10.59
CA CYS A 141 1.31 -12.37 -10.14
C CYS A 141 2.41 -13.43 -10.09
N ALA A 142 3.64 -13.05 -10.43
CA ALA A 142 4.80 -13.89 -10.14
C ALA A 142 5.02 -13.95 -8.63
N SER A 143 5.39 -15.13 -8.11
CA SER A 143 5.73 -15.28 -6.71
C SER A 143 6.95 -14.43 -6.35
N ALA A 144 6.87 -13.74 -5.21
CA ALA A 144 8.01 -13.11 -4.58
C ALA A 144 9.06 -14.16 -4.23
N THR A 145 10.32 -13.79 -4.42
CA THR A 145 11.49 -14.60 -4.08
C THR A 145 12.36 -13.84 -3.11
N GLU A 146 12.94 -14.54 -2.13
CA GLU A 146 13.94 -13.95 -1.25
C GLU A 146 15.13 -13.43 -2.06
N GLN A 147 15.58 -12.22 -1.73
CA GLN A 147 16.75 -11.62 -2.34
C GLN A 147 17.90 -11.60 -1.36
N THR A 148 18.95 -12.33 -1.70
CA THR A 148 20.18 -12.41 -0.92
C THR A 148 21.28 -11.52 -1.49
N ILE A 149 21.04 -10.88 -2.65
CA ILE A 149 22.04 -10.09 -3.35
C ILE A 149 21.89 -8.62 -2.98
N ASP A 150 22.93 -8.08 -2.37
CA ASP A 150 23.06 -6.66 -2.11
C ASP A 150 23.17 -5.87 -3.44
N PRO A 151 22.24 -4.94 -3.73
CA PRO A 151 22.31 -4.09 -4.92
C PRO A 151 23.63 -3.32 -5.06
N CYS A 152 24.26 -2.92 -3.95
CA CYS A 152 25.53 -2.18 -3.94
C CYS A 152 26.71 -3.04 -4.39
N SER A 153 26.65 -4.34 -4.13
CA SER A 153 27.66 -5.30 -4.61
C SER A 153 27.59 -5.52 -6.14
N LEU A 154 26.47 -5.19 -6.77
CA LEU A 154 26.26 -5.30 -8.22
C LEU A 154 26.47 -3.99 -8.98
N SER A 155 26.61 -2.86 -8.28
CA SER A 155 26.87 -1.57 -8.91
C SER A 155 28.35 -1.42 -9.23
N HIS A 156 28.72 -1.59 -10.50
CA HIS A 156 30.09 -1.37 -10.99
C HIS A 156 30.49 0.10 -11.19
N PHE A 157 29.72 1.05 -10.65
CA PHE A 157 30.11 2.46 -10.65
C PHE A 157 31.21 2.69 -9.60
N LYS A 158 32.44 2.30 -9.94
CA LYS A 158 33.63 2.94 -9.36
C LYS A 158 33.50 4.42 -9.69
N SER A 159 33.40 5.24 -8.66
CA SER A 159 33.57 6.69 -8.74
C SER A 159 34.82 7.01 -9.57
N LEU A 160 34.62 7.63 -10.73
CA LEU A 160 35.66 8.41 -11.42
C LEU A 160 35.85 9.74 -10.68
#